data_AF-A0A958XD68-F1
#
_entry.id   AF-A0A958XD68-F1
#
_cell.length_a   1.000
_cell.length_b   1.000
_cell.length_c   1.000
_cell.angle_alpha   90.00
_cell.angle_beta   90.00
_cell.angle_gamma   90.00
#
_symmetry.space_group_name_H-M   'P 1'
#
loop_
_entity.id
_entity.type
_entity.pdbx_description
1 polymer ?
#
loop_
_entity_poly.entity_id
_entity_poly.type
_entity_poly.pdbx_seq_one_letter_code
_entity_poly.pdbx_strand_id
1 'polypeptide(L)'
;KDTLQQGENMHMSIVFANISDQPMDSLLVRFNIENAGGDDLEVLKMHRPLPPGDTLQLKLDAGTYTLSGPQRLLIDVNPGTIQPELYHFNNVGVQDFYVMRDNRNPLLDVTFDGSHILDGDIVSPKPLIAATLKDDNRFLAITDTATFDLKLEMPDGSLKNISPSDPDVMFFPADASDLTKKNAARIEWSPVFTLDGDYRLLVNGRDATGNESAGLDYAIRFKVITHSSLSNLLNYPNPFSTRTCFVYTMTGAEPPLHFKIQIMTVSGRIVREITEQEFGPLKPGTHQSDFCWDGRDEYGDQLANGVYLYRVIAKKADGTDFDLFDNDRVDGFFKRGFGKMVLIR
;
A
#
# COMPACT_ATOMS: atom_id res chain seq x y z
N LYS A 1 -25.31 -13.84 -20.30
CA LYS A 1 -24.08 -14.46 -19.75
C LYS A 1 -24.56 -15.41 -18.65
N ASP A 2 -24.11 -16.65 -18.64
CA ASP A 2 -24.54 -17.69 -17.69
C ASP A 2 -23.74 -17.66 -16.38
N THR A 3 -22.55 -17.05 -16.39
CA THR A 3 -21.70 -16.91 -15.20
C THR A 3 -21.23 -15.46 -15.02
N LEU A 4 -21.40 -14.92 -13.82
CA LEU A 4 -20.93 -13.60 -13.40
C LEU A 4 -19.86 -13.73 -12.31
N GLN A 5 -18.95 -12.77 -12.21
CA GLN A 5 -18.10 -12.64 -11.02
C GLN A 5 -18.83 -11.85 -9.95
N GLN A 6 -18.59 -12.15 -8.66
CA GLN A 6 -19.20 -11.39 -7.57
C GLN A 6 -18.84 -9.90 -7.69
N GLY A 7 -19.88 -9.05 -7.69
CA GLY A 7 -19.76 -7.60 -7.93
C GLY A 7 -19.96 -7.17 -9.39
N GLU A 8 -19.85 -8.08 -10.36
CA GLU A 8 -20.20 -7.80 -11.74
C GLU A 8 -21.70 -7.53 -11.86
N ASN A 9 -22.09 -6.40 -12.46
CA ASN A 9 -23.50 -6.11 -12.68
C ASN A 9 -24.10 -7.10 -13.67
N MET A 10 -25.23 -7.71 -13.29
CA MET A 10 -26.04 -8.49 -14.19
C MET A 10 -26.81 -7.56 -15.12
N HIS A 11 -26.67 -7.79 -16.43
CA HIS A 11 -27.44 -7.13 -17.46
C HIS A 11 -28.29 -8.18 -18.20
N MET A 12 -29.61 -8.07 -18.10
CA MET A 12 -30.56 -8.96 -18.76
C MET A 12 -31.51 -8.14 -19.65
N SER A 13 -31.82 -8.69 -20.82
CA SER A 13 -32.90 -8.18 -21.64
C SER A 13 -33.68 -9.31 -22.29
N ILE A 14 -35.02 -9.23 -22.19
CA ILE A 14 -35.96 -10.15 -22.83
C ILE A 14 -37.07 -9.34 -23.52
N VAL A 15 -37.66 -9.88 -24.58
CA VAL A 15 -38.77 -9.26 -25.29
C VAL A 15 -40.07 -9.94 -24.87
N PHE A 16 -41.05 -9.14 -24.46
CA PHE A 16 -42.43 -9.57 -24.24
C PHE A 16 -43.31 -9.05 -25.38
N ALA A 17 -44.22 -9.87 -25.90
CA ALA A 17 -45.07 -9.52 -27.03
C ALA A 17 -46.54 -9.67 -26.67
N ASN A 18 -47.35 -8.65 -26.97
CA ASN A 18 -48.81 -8.78 -26.88
C ASN A 18 -49.31 -9.44 -28.17
N ILE A 19 -49.52 -10.76 -28.12
CA ILE A 19 -50.02 -11.54 -29.25
C ILE A 19 -51.56 -11.57 -29.35
N SER A 20 -52.26 -10.90 -28.45
CA SER A 20 -53.72 -10.82 -28.44
C SER A 20 -54.24 -9.71 -29.34
N ASP A 21 -55.55 -9.66 -29.55
CA ASP A 21 -56.26 -8.58 -30.23
C ASP A 21 -56.71 -7.45 -29.28
N GLN A 22 -56.45 -7.59 -27.97
CA GLN A 22 -56.81 -6.61 -26.94
C GLN A 22 -55.59 -5.78 -26.51
N PRO A 23 -55.73 -4.46 -26.31
CA PRO A 23 -54.66 -3.65 -25.76
C PRO A 23 -54.42 -4.01 -24.29
N MET A 24 -53.15 -4.09 -23.89
CA MET A 24 -52.75 -4.15 -22.49
C MET A 24 -52.47 -2.71 -22.00
N ASP A 25 -52.98 -2.38 -20.82
CA ASP A 25 -52.58 -1.15 -20.12
C ASP A 25 -51.14 -1.31 -19.58
N SER A 26 -50.67 -0.35 -18.79
CA SER A 26 -49.35 -0.34 -18.17
C SER A 26 -49.03 -1.68 -17.50
N LEU A 27 -47.96 -2.32 -17.96
CA LEU A 27 -47.59 -3.67 -17.55
C LEU A 27 -46.63 -3.63 -16.38
N LEU A 28 -47.05 -4.16 -15.23
CA LEU A 28 -46.15 -4.45 -14.13
C LEU A 28 -45.37 -5.72 -14.43
N VAL A 29 -44.05 -5.67 -14.27
CA VAL A 29 -43.17 -6.84 -14.37
C VAL A 29 -42.43 -7.00 -13.06
N ARG A 30 -42.47 -8.21 -12.52
CA ARG A 30 -41.70 -8.61 -11.34
C ARG A 30 -40.49 -9.42 -11.79
N PHE A 31 -39.31 -8.95 -11.39
CA PHE A 31 -38.08 -9.72 -11.46
C PHE A 31 -37.78 -10.23 -10.06
N ASN A 32 -37.55 -11.53 -9.90
CA ASN A 32 -37.08 -12.09 -8.65
C ASN A 32 -35.77 -12.85 -8.88
N ILE A 33 -34.72 -12.53 -8.13
CA ILE A 33 -33.48 -13.30 -8.12
C ILE A 33 -33.44 -14.10 -6.83
N GLU A 34 -33.47 -15.42 -6.96
CA GLU A 34 -33.50 -16.34 -5.81
C GLU A 34 -32.20 -17.15 -5.76
N ASN A 35 -31.65 -17.33 -4.56
CA ASN A 35 -30.54 -18.24 -4.31
C ASN A 35 -31.05 -19.58 -3.73
N ALA A 36 -30.18 -20.59 -3.65
CA ALA A 36 -30.52 -21.89 -3.06
C ALA A 36 -30.83 -21.84 -1.54
N GLY A 37 -30.49 -20.74 -0.86
CA GLY A 37 -30.73 -20.50 0.56
C GLY A 37 -32.08 -19.86 0.88
N GLY A 38 -32.83 -19.43 -0.13
CA GLY A 38 -34.13 -18.76 0.03
C GLY A 38 -34.05 -17.25 0.20
N ASP A 39 -32.88 -16.62 0.03
CA ASP A 39 -32.81 -15.16 -0.09
C ASP A 39 -33.29 -14.75 -1.48
N ASP A 40 -34.09 -13.68 -1.53
CA ASP A 40 -34.66 -13.16 -2.76
C ASP A 40 -34.37 -11.65 -2.94
N LEU A 41 -34.06 -11.25 -4.17
CA LEU A 41 -34.01 -9.85 -4.58
C LEU A 41 -35.16 -9.61 -5.55
N GLU A 42 -36.21 -8.95 -5.05
CA GLU A 42 -37.36 -8.55 -5.85
C GLU A 42 -37.19 -7.14 -6.42
N VAL A 43 -37.44 -6.99 -7.72
CA VAL A 43 -37.50 -5.71 -8.43
C VAL A 43 -38.79 -5.64 -9.23
N LEU A 44 -39.65 -4.68 -8.90
CA LEU A 44 -40.88 -4.38 -9.63
C LEU A 44 -40.65 -3.21 -10.58
N LYS A 45 -40.97 -3.39 -11.86
CA LYS A 45 -40.91 -2.32 -12.88
C LYS A 45 -42.25 -2.17 -13.57
N MET A 46 -42.77 -0.95 -13.57
CA MET A 46 -43.92 -0.60 -14.40
C MET A 46 -43.44 -0.19 -15.79
N HIS A 47 -44.09 -0.72 -16.81
CA HIS A 47 -43.81 -0.42 -18.21
C HIS A 47 -45.02 0.25 -18.87
N ARG A 48 -44.76 0.88 -20.02
CA ARG A 48 -45.79 1.51 -20.85
C ARG A 48 -46.90 0.51 -21.24
N PRO A 49 -48.11 0.99 -21.58
CA PRO A 49 -49.13 0.18 -22.25
C PRO A 49 -48.59 -0.51 -23.50
N LEU A 50 -49.14 -1.68 -23.80
CA LEU A 50 -48.70 -2.55 -24.88
C LEU A 50 -49.86 -2.87 -25.85
N PRO A 51 -49.94 -2.15 -26.99
CA PRO A 51 -50.97 -2.39 -28.01
C PRO A 51 -50.93 -3.81 -28.60
N PRO A 52 -52.03 -4.27 -29.23
CA PRO A 52 -52.07 -5.53 -29.96
C PRO A 52 -50.95 -5.63 -31.00
N GLY A 53 -50.23 -6.75 -31.02
CA GLY A 53 -49.11 -7.01 -31.94
C GLY A 53 -47.82 -6.24 -31.66
N ASP A 54 -47.79 -5.37 -30.63
CA ASP A 54 -46.59 -4.63 -30.23
C ASP A 54 -45.70 -5.47 -29.28
N THR A 55 -44.45 -5.04 -29.12
CA THR A 55 -43.44 -5.67 -28.27
C THR A 55 -42.85 -4.70 -27.26
N LEU A 56 -42.41 -5.26 -26.12
CA LEU A 56 -41.80 -4.54 -25.03
C LEU A 56 -40.45 -5.17 -24.70
N GLN A 57 -39.40 -4.36 -24.70
CA GLN A 57 -38.09 -4.80 -24.23
C GLN A 57 -38.02 -4.63 -22.72
N LEU A 58 -38.03 -5.75 -22.01
CA LEU A 58 -37.83 -5.82 -20.56
C LEU A 58 -36.32 -5.84 -20.30
N LYS A 59 -35.88 -5.02 -19.33
CA LYS A 59 -34.46 -4.89 -18.95
C LYS A 59 -34.31 -4.90 -17.45
N LEU A 60 -33.34 -5.68 -16.97
CA LEU A 60 -32.94 -5.69 -15.57
C LEU A 60 -31.43 -5.48 -15.49
N ASP A 61 -31.07 -4.49 -14.68
CA ASP A 61 -29.70 -4.23 -14.25
C ASP A 61 -29.69 -4.45 -12.73
N ALA A 62 -28.90 -5.41 -12.24
CA ALA A 62 -28.85 -5.76 -10.82
C ALA A 62 -27.41 -6.03 -10.37
N GLY A 63 -27.04 -5.53 -9.20
CA GLY A 63 -25.74 -5.80 -8.59
C GLY A 63 -25.68 -7.21 -8.01
N THR A 64 -24.51 -7.84 -8.09
CA THR A 64 -24.30 -9.22 -7.61
C THR A 64 -23.42 -9.32 -6.37
N TYR A 65 -23.12 -8.19 -5.72
CA TYR A 65 -22.20 -8.11 -4.57
C TYR A 65 -22.55 -9.10 -3.44
N THR A 66 -23.83 -9.22 -3.10
CA THR A 66 -24.31 -10.12 -2.03
C THR A 66 -24.62 -11.54 -2.52
N LEU A 67 -24.50 -11.79 -3.83
CA LEU A 67 -24.86 -13.07 -4.44
C LEU A 67 -23.64 -13.97 -4.59
N SER A 68 -23.84 -15.29 -4.43
CA SER A 68 -22.81 -16.29 -4.72
C SER A 68 -23.43 -17.65 -5.02
N GLY A 69 -22.77 -18.45 -5.84
CA GLY A 69 -23.26 -19.77 -6.23
C GLY A 69 -24.39 -19.72 -7.28
N PRO A 70 -25.18 -20.80 -7.41
CA PRO A 70 -26.30 -20.86 -8.35
C PRO A 70 -27.41 -19.87 -7.98
N GLN A 71 -27.89 -19.14 -8.97
CA GLN A 71 -28.96 -18.16 -8.87
C GLN A 71 -30.04 -18.47 -9.92
N ARG A 72 -31.28 -18.14 -9.59
CA ARG A 72 -32.41 -18.22 -10.52
C ARG A 72 -33.07 -16.87 -10.65
N LEU A 73 -33.11 -16.34 -11.87
CA LEU A 73 -33.91 -15.17 -12.21
C LEU A 73 -35.28 -15.63 -12.70
N LEU A 74 -36.33 -15.26 -11.96
CA LEU A 74 -37.72 -15.36 -12.36
C LEU A 74 -38.19 -14.01 -12.91
N ILE A 75 -38.90 -14.04 -14.04
CA ILE A 75 -39.49 -12.88 -14.68
C ILE A 75 -40.98 -13.17 -14.79
N ASP A 76 -41.79 -12.42 -14.05
CA ASP A 76 -43.23 -12.59 -14.01
C ASP A 76 -43.89 -11.31 -14.55
N VAL A 77 -44.46 -11.41 -15.76
CA VAL A 77 -45.16 -10.31 -16.41
C VAL A 77 -46.63 -10.34 -16.02
N ASN A 78 -47.15 -9.19 -15.59
CA ASN A 78 -48.49 -9.03 -15.02
C ASN A 78 -48.70 -9.94 -13.78
N PRO A 79 -47.83 -9.80 -12.75
CA PRO A 79 -47.90 -10.64 -11.56
C PRO A 79 -49.23 -10.43 -10.84
N GLY A 80 -49.82 -11.51 -10.33
CA GLY A 80 -51.12 -11.46 -9.66
C GLY A 80 -52.32 -11.24 -10.60
N THR A 81 -52.12 -11.34 -11.92
CA THR A 81 -53.18 -11.18 -12.94
C THR A 81 -53.97 -9.88 -12.77
N ILE A 82 -53.24 -8.78 -12.53
CA ILE A 82 -53.82 -7.44 -12.38
C ILE A 82 -54.62 -7.05 -13.63
N GLN A 83 -54.11 -7.44 -14.80
CA GLN A 83 -54.86 -7.43 -16.06
C GLN A 83 -55.32 -8.84 -16.44
N PRO A 84 -56.46 -9.00 -17.14
CA PRO A 84 -56.94 -10.32 -17.56
C PRO A 84 -55.96 -11.04 -18.49
N GLU A 85 -55.63 -12.29 -18.18
CA GLU A 85 -54.78 -13.16 -18.98
C GLU A 85 -55.51 -14.46 -19.29
N LEU A 86 -55.38 -14.98 -20.51
CA LEU A 86 -55.92 -16.30 -20.84
C LEU A 86 -55.13 -17.41 -20.13
N TYR A 87 -53.79 -17.27 -20.14
CA TYR A 87 -52.86 -18.24 -19.56
C TYR A 87 -51.63 -17.54 -18.96
N HIS A 88 -51.70 -17.17 -17.68
CA HIS A 88 -50.63 -16.44 -17.00
C HIS A 88 -49.29 -17.20 -16.96
N PHE A 89 -49.29 -18.54 -16.97
CA PHE A 89 -48.06 -19.32 -16.98
C PHE A 89 -47.19 -19.10 -18.24
N ASN A 90 -47.74 -18.57 -19.33
CA ASN A 90 -46.99 -18.19 -20.52
C ASN A 90 -46.22 -16.87 -20.34
N ASN A 91 -46.48 -16.15 -19.26
CA ASN A 91 -45.90 -14.84 -18.95
C ASN A 91 -44.80 -14.94 -17.88
N VAL A 92 -44.35 -16.17 -17.59
CA VAL A 92 -43.27 -16.45 -16.64
C VAL A 92 -42.02 -16.93 -17.40
N GLY A 93 -40.94 -16.17 -17.28
CA GLY A 93 -39.61 -16.52 -17.77
C GLY A 93 -38.71 -16.98 -16.62
N VAL A 94 -37.84 -17.96 -16.89
CA VAL A 94 -36.85 -18.44 -15.93
C VAL A 94 -35.48 -18.47 -16.60
N GLN A 95 -34.48 -17.89 -15.95
CA GLN A 95 -33.09 -17.95 -16.38
C GLN A 95 -32.20 -18.26 -15.19
N ASP A 96 -31.57 -19.43 -15.23
CA ASP A 96 -30.54 -19.80 -14.25
C ASP A 96 -29.20 -19.14 -14.63
N PHE A 97 -28.44 -18.70 -13.63
CA PHE A 97 -27.08 -18.18 -13.77
C PHE A 97 -26.24 -18.51 -12.53
N TYR A 98 -24.93 -18.33 -12.62
CA TYR A 98 -24.00 -18.60 -11.52
C TYR A 98 -23.21 -17.35 -11.17
N VAL A 99 -23.05 -17.06 -9.88
CA VAL A 99 -22.15 -16.00 -9.39
C VAL A 99 -20.93 -16.63 -8.75
N MET A 100 -19.77 -16.49 -9.39
CA MET A 100 -18.49 -16.92 -8.84
C MET A 100 -18.09 -16.01 -7.70
N ARG A 101 -18.07 -16.56 -6.49
CA ARG A 101 -17.56 -15.89 -5.30
C ARG A 101 -16.11 -15.49 -5.49
N ASP A 102 -15.74 -14.33 -4.98
CA ASP A 102 -14.35 -13.94 -4.86
C ASP A 102 -13.70 -14.64 -3.65
N ASN A 103 -12.64 -15.39 -3.91
CA ASN A 103 -11.85 -16.12 -2.91
C ASN A 103 -10.35 -15.83 -3.08
N ARG A 104 -9.98 -14.76 -3.78
CA ARG A 104 -8.57 -14.39 -3.97
C ARG A 104 -8.16 -13.47 -2.85
N ASN A 105 -7.06 -13.81 -2.19
CA ASN A 105 -6.53 -12.96 -1.14
C ASN A 105 -5.89 -11.72 -1.76
N PRO A 106 -6.14 -10.52 -1.21
CA PRO A 106 -5.44 -9.32 -1.63
C PRO A 106 -3.96 -9.35 -1.19
N LEU A 107 -3.11 -8.62 -1.91
CA LEU A 107 -1.70 -8.43 -1.58
C LEU A 107 -1.52 -7.19 -0.69
N LEU A 108 -1.00 -7.41 0.52
CA LEU A 108 -0.61 -6.35 1.45
C LEU A 108 0.87 -6.01 1.28
N ASP A 109 1.18 -4.72 1.18
CA ASP A 109 2.53 -4.16 1.07
C ASP A 109 2.72 -3.03 2.09
N VAL A 110 3.78 -3.09 2.90
CA VAL A 110 4.03 -2.14 4.00
C VAL A 110 5.40 -1.51 3.84
N THR A 111 5.46 -0.18 3.88
CA THR A 111 6.69 0.59 3.71
C THR A 111 6.83 1.68 4.78
N PHE A 112 8.06 2.05 5.09
CA PHE A 112 8.44 3.14 5.98
C PHE A 112 9.26 4.15 5.16
N ASP A 113 8.80 5.39 5.11
CA ASP A 113 9.40 6.46 4.29
C ASP A 113 9.62 6.03 2.82
N GLY A 114 8.70 5.20 2.31
CA GLY A 114 8.72 4.65 0.94
C GLY A 114 9.65 3.46 0.72
N SER A 115 10.31 2.92 1.76
CA SER A 115 11.20 1.75 1.67
C SER A 115 10.73 0.59 2.54
N HIS A 116 11.05 -0.64 2.15
CA HIS A 116 10.89 -1.81 3.01
C HIS A 116 12.02 -1.85 4.04
N ILE A 117 11.67 -2.24 5.26
CA ILE A 117 12.64 -2.41 6.35
C ILE A 117 12.79 -3.90 6.68
N LEU A 118 13.91 -4.24 7.31
CA LEU A 118 14.14 -5.54 7.91
C LEU A 118 13.85 -5.49 9.42
N ASP A 119 13.67 -6.68 9.98
CA ASP A 119 13.42 -6.86 11.41
C ASP A 119 14.58 -6.29 12.25
N GLY A 120 14.27 -5.29 13.08
CA GLY A 120 15.22 -4.61 13.96
C GLY A 120 15.90 -3.38 13.35
N ASP A 121 15.52 -2.97 12.14
CA ASP A 121 16.05 -1.74 11.54
C ASP A 121 15.67 -0.51 12.36
N ILE A 122 16.54 0.51 12.31
CA ILE A 122 16.30 1.81 12.94
C ILE A 122 15.39 2.63 12.02
N VAL A 123 14.30 3.13 12.57
CA VAL A 123 13.31 3.95 11.87
C VAL A 123 13.27 5.36 12.49
N SER A 124 12.96 6.35 11.66
CA SER A 124 12.73 7.73 12.09
C SER A 124 11.71 7.79 13.25
N PRO A 125 11.87 8.66 14.25
CA PRO A 125 10.82 8.95 15.23
C PRO A 125 9.58 9.62 14.62
N LYS A 126 9.67 10.11 13.38
CA LYS A 126 8.57 10.70 12.61
C LYS A 126 8.48 10.06 11.22
N PRO A 127 8.22 8.74 11.10
CA PRO A 127 8.18 8.08 9.82
C PRO A 127 6.83 8.29 9.14
N LEU A 128 6.81 8.18 7.81
CA LEU A 128 5.60 7.91 7.05
C LEU A 128 5.46 6.41 6.85
N ILE A 129 4.49 5.79 7.52
CA ILE A 129 4.19 4.36 7.38
C ILE A 129 3.04 4.21 6.40
N ALA A 130 3.26 3.52 5.29
CA ALA A 130 2.24 3.31 4.28
C ALA A 130 1.94 1.81 4.11
N ALA A 131 0.69 1.42 4.27
CA ALA A 131 0.20 0.09 3.96
C ALA A 131 -0.73 0.16 2.72
N THR A 132 -0.42 -0.64 1.71
CA THR A 132 -1.16 -0.72 0.44
C THR A 132 -1.76 -2.09 0.29
N LEU A 133 -3.05 -2.16 -0.01
CA LEU A 133 -3.77 -3.40 -0.29
C LEU A 133 -4.16 -3.42 -1.76
N LYS A 134 -3.74 -4.47 -2.48
CA LYS A 134 -4.03 -4.65 -3.92
C LYS A 134 -4.88 -5.90 -4.12
N ASP A 135 -5.92 -5.79 -4.91
CA ASP A 135 -6.84 -6.88 -5.24
C ASP A 135 -6.95 -7.04 -6.76
N ASP A 136 -7.22 -8.26 -7.20
CA ASP A 136 -7.46 -8.61 -8.60
C ASP A 136 -8.94 -8.50 -8.99
N ASN A 137 -9.86 -8.27 -8.03
CA ASN A 137 -11.27 -8.07 -8.31
C ASN A 137 -11.48 -6.80 -9.17
N ARG A 138 -12.16 -6.97 -10.31
CA ARG A 138 -12.36 -5.91 -11.31
C ARG A 138 -13.67 -5.14 -11.15
N PHE A 139 -14.50 -5.54 -10.19
CA PHE A 139 -15.86 -5.05 -10.02
C PHE A 139 -16.08 -4.44 -8.64
N LEU A 140 -15.32 -4.86 -7.63
CA LEU A 140 -15.44 -4.40 -6.25
C LEU A 140 -14.23 -3.60 -5.83
N ALA A 141 -14.37 -2.28 -5.86
CA ALA A 141 -13.36 -1.36 -5.37
C ALA A 141 -13.17 -1.50 -3.85
N ILE A 142 -11.92 -1.49 -3.39
CA ILE A 142 -11.62 -1.35 -1.95
C ILE A 142 -11.81 0.12 -1.55
N THR A 143 -12.96 0.45 -0.96
CA THR A 143 -13.30 1.83 -0.56
C THR A 143 -13.55 2.02 0.93
N ASP A 144 -13.59 0.93 1.70
CA ASP A 144 -13.84 0.98 3.13
C ASP A 144 -12.54 1.16 3.91
N THR A 145 -12.58 2.00 4.94
CA THR A 145 -11.46 2.18 5.88
C THR A 145 -11.28 0.97 6.79
N ALA A 146 -12.35 0.20 7.06
CA ALA A 146 -12.32 -1.02 7.87
C ALA A 146 -11.55 -2.18 7.22
N THR A 147 -11.16 -2.02 5.95
CA THR A 147 -10.28 -2.94 5.23
C THR A 147 -8.93 -3.11 5.92
N PHE A 148 -8.40 -2.08 6.59
CA PHE A 148 -7.10 -2.14 7.24
C PHE A 148 -7.24 -2.32 8.76
N ASP A 149 -6.51 -3.28 9.34
CA ASP A 149 -6.32 -3.44 10.78
C ASP A 149 -4.86 -3.19 11.12
N LEU A 150 -4.58 -2.07 11.80
CA LEU A 150 -3.23 -1.65 12.20
C LEU A 150 -3.12 -1.68 13.72
N LYS A 151 -2.11 -2.39 14.23
CA LYS A 151 -1.78 -2.45 15.66
C LYS A 151 -0.30 -2.17 15.86
N LEU A 152 0.01 -1.39 16.88
CA LEU A 152 1.37 -1.11 17.30
C LEU A 152 1.60 -1.69 18.69
N GLU A 153 2.57 -2.59 18.81
CA GLU A 153 3.17 -2.97 20.09
C GLU A 153 4.23 -1.93 20.46
N MET A 154 4.03 -1.31 21.63
CA MET A 154 4.91 -0.31 22.23
C MET A 154 6.10 -1.00 22.94
N PRO A 155 7.17 -0.26 23.30
CA PRO A 155 8.34 -0.84 23.99
C PRO A 155 8.03 -1.47 25.36
N ASP A 156 6.92 -1.10 26.00
CA ASP A 156 6.45 -1.69 27.25
C ASP A 156 5.60 -2.96 27.05
N GLY A 157 5.43 -3.40 25.80
CA GLY A 157 4.61 -4.55 25.41
C GLY A 157 3.12 -4.24 25.29
N SER A 158 2.69 -2.99 25.53
CA SER A 158 1.28 -2.61 25.35
C SER A 158 0.92 -2.57 23.86
N LEU A 159 -0.28 -3.05 23.52
CA LEU A 159 -0.80 -3.03 22.16
C LEU A 159 -1.77 -1.86 21.99
N LYS A 160 -1.53 -1.04 20.98
CA LYS A 160 -2.37 0.09 20.58
C LYS A 160 -2.96 -0.17 19.19
N ASN A 161 -4.28 -0.16 19.08
CA ASN A 161 -4.95 -0.14 17.77
C ASN A 161 -4.86 1.26 17.18
N ILE A 162 -4.57 1.35 15.88
CA ILE A 162 -4.50 2.60 15.13
C ILE A 162 -5.80 2.74 14.35
N SER A 163 -6.57 3.80 14.65
CA SER A 163 -7.86 3.98 14.01
C SER A 163 -7.70 4.68 12.67
N PRO A 164 -8.42 4.28 11.61
CA PRO A 164 -8.50 5.06 10.37
C PRO A 164 -9.06 6.49 10.57
N SER A 165 -9.69 6.77 11.71
CA SER A 165 -10.18 8.09 12.08
C SER A 165 -9.16 8.96 12.83
N ASP A 166 -7.97 8.43 13.13
CA ASP A 166 -6.93 9.20 13.82
C ASP A 166 -6.43 10.35 12.93
N PRO A 167 -6.11 11.54 13.48
CA PRO A 167 -5.74 12.71 12.69
C PRO A 167 -4.42 12.54 11.91
N ASP A 168 -3.56 11.64 12.38
CA ASP A 168 -2.28 11.33 11.73
C ASP A 168 -2.42 10.23 10.66
N VAL A 169 -3.66 9.82 10.34
CA VAL A 169 -3.96 8.77 9.39
C VAL A 169 -4.73 9.33 8.20
N MET A 170 -4.27 8.99 7.00
CA MET A 170 -4.95 9.31 5.74
C MET A 170 -5.27 8.04 4.99
N PHE A 171 -6.53 7.92 4.55
CA PHE A 171 -6.99 6.80 3.73
C PHE A 171 -7.22 7.24 2.29
N PHE A 172 -6.68 6.46 1.36
CA PHE A 172 -6.84 6.62 -0.07
C PHE A 172 -7.58 5.39 -0.62
N PRO A 173 -8.87 5.52 -0.98
CA PRO A 173 -9.64 4.41 -1.53
C PRO A 173 -9.16 4.03 -2.94
N ALA A 174 -9.51 2.83 -3.38
CA ALA A 174 -9.34 2.42 -4.77
C ALA A 174 -10.20 3.28 -5.71
N ASP A 175 -9.67 3.55 -6.91
CA ASP A 175 -10.39 4.27 -7.95
C ASP A 175 -11.37 3.33 -8.65
N ALA A 176 -12.67 3.46 -8.32
CA ALA A 176 -13.74 2.67 -8.89
C ALA A 176 -13.88 2.82 -10.42
N SER A 177 -13.28 3.84 -11.03
CA SER A 177 -13.31 4.04 -12.48
C SER A 177 -12.25 3.25 -13.27
N ASP A 178 -11.21 2.71 -12.61
CA ASP A 178 -10.10 1.99 -13.27
C ASP A 178 -9.71 0.68 -12.56
N LEU A 179 -10.70 -0.05 -12.05
CA LEU A 179 -10.49 -1.34 -11.36
C LEU A 179 -9.85 -2.41 -12.25
N THR A 180 -10.01 -2.31 -13.58
CA THR A 180 -9.41 -3.27 -14.52
C THR A 180 -7.88 -3.19 -14.58
N LYS A 181 -7.29 -2.06 -14.16
CA LYS A 181 -5.85 -1.85 -14.12
C LYS A 181 -5.30 -1.72 -12.70
N LYS A 182 -6.09 -1.16 -11.77
CA LYS A 182 -5.63 -0.87 -10.41
C LYS A 182 -6.78 -0.84 -9.39
N ASN A 183 -7.11 -1.99 -8.82
CA ASN A 183 -7.88 -2.04 -7.58
C ASN A 183 -6.90 -2.04 -6.39
N ALA A 184 -6.60 -0.85 -5.89
CA ALA A 184 -5.65 -0.67 -4.79
C ALA A 184 -6.06 0.46 -3.86
N ALA A 185 -6.20 0.14 -2.57
CA ALA A 185 -6.38 1.12 -1.50
C ALA A 185 -5.08 1.27 -0.70
N ARG A 186 -4.91 2.41 -0.05
CA ARG A 186 -3.72 2.72 0.73
C ARG A 186 -4.08 3.50 1.98
N ILE A 187 -3.48 3.13 3.10
CA ILE A 187 -3.51 3.91 4.34
C ILE A 187 -2.10 4.43 4.62
N GLU A 188 -2.00 5.72 4.91
CA GLU A 188 -0.77 6.40 5.31
C GLU A 188 -0.93 6.85 6.75
N TRP A 189 0.05 6.53 7.60
CA TRP A 189 0.08 6.88 9.01
C TRP A 189 1.38 7.60 9.32
N SER A 190 1.29 8.79 9.90
CA SER A 190 2.43 9.68 10.22
C SER A 190 2.61 9.86 11.73
N PRO A 191 2.98 8.81 12.49
CA PRO A 191 3.12 8.91 13.94
C PRO A 191 4.31 9.78 14.37
N VAL A 192 4.23 10.28 15.61
CA VAL A 192 5.38 10.85 16.32
C VAL A 192 5.71 9.97 17.53
N PHE A 193 6.82 9.25 17.43
CA PHE A 193 7.35 8.44 18.52
C PHE A 193 8.18 9.29 19.47
N THR A 194 7.85 9.25 20.76
CA THR A 194 8.51 10.01 21.82
C THR A 194 9.32 9.16 22.79
N LEU A 195 9.24 7.83 22.64
CA LEU A 195 9.93 6.88 23.51
C LEU A 195 10.91 6.06 22.68
N ASP A 196 12.14 5.96 23.16
CA ASP A 196 13.16 5.07 22.62
C ASP A 196 12.79 3.62 22.94
N GLY A 197 13.00 2.72 21.98
CA GLY A 197 12.81 1.30 22.20
C GLY A 197 12.48 0.51 20.94
N ASP A 198 12.22 -0.77 21.14
CA ASP A 198 11.78 -1.69 20.10
C ASP A 198 10.26 -1.65 20.01
N TYR A 199 9.76 -1.42 18.80
CA TYR A 199 8.35 -1.42 18.46
C TYR A 199 8.05 -2.60 17.54
N ARG A 200 6.79 -3.02 17.49
CA ARG A 200 6.32 -4.00 16.51
C ARG A 200 5.03 -3.51 15.86
N LEU A 201 5.05 -3.36 14.55
CA LEU A 201 3.86 -3.05 13.76
C LEU A 201 3.22 -4.36 13.29
N LEU A 202 1.93 -4.51 13.54
CA LEU A 202 1.09 -5.58 13.00
C LEU A 202 0.08 -4.96 12.04
N VAL A 203 0.01 -5.51 10.82
CA VAL A 203 -0.91 -5.04 9.78
C VAL A 203 -1.64 -6.21 9.15
N ASN A 204 -2.95 -6.09 9.02
CA ASN A 204 -3.77 -7.00 8.22
C ASN A 204 -4.67 -6.18 7.29
N GLY A 205 -5.02 -6.77 6.15
CA GLY A 205 -5.89 -6.18 5.13
C GLY A 205 -6.98 -7.16 4.71
N ARG A 206 -8.18 -6.67 4.43
CA ARG A 206 -9.29 -7.47 3.88
C ARG A 206 -9.86 -6.81 2.64
N ASP A 207 -10.16 -7.59 1.60
CA ASP A 207 -10.83 -7.04 0.42
C ASP A 207 -12.30 -6.69 0.69
N ALA A 208 -12.97 -6.13 -0.33
CA ALA A 208 -14.39 -5.72 -0.25
C ALA A 208 -15.35 -6.90 0.01
N THR A 209 -14.95 -8.13 -0.29
CA THR A 209 -15.73 -9.35 -0.01
C THR A 209 -15.34 -10.05 1.29
N GLY A 210 -14.36 -9.50 2.02
CA GLY A 210 -13.89 -9.98 3.30
C GLY A 210 -12.78 -11.02 3.24
N ASN A 211 -12.14 -11.28 2.09
CA ASN A 211 -10.97 -12.17 2.06
C ASN A 211 -9.76 -11.47 2.69
N GLU A 212 -9.11 -12.13 3.63
CA GLU A 212 -7.93 -11.61 4.33
C GLU A 212 -6.67 -11.71 3.44
N SER A 213 -5.77 -10.73 3.55
CA SER A 213 -4.50 -10.72 2.80
C SER A 213 -3.59 -11.89 3.17
N ALA A 214 -3.69 -12.35 4.42
CA ALA A 214 -2.98 -13.51 4.94
C ALA A 214 -3.72 -14.07 6.15
N GLY A 215 -3.54 -15.36 6.44
CA GLY A 215 -4.08 -15.99 7.66
C GLY A 215 -3.35 -15.61 8.96
N LEU A 216 -2.26 -14.83 8.85
CA LEU A 216 -1.53 -14.23 9.97
C LEU A 216 -1.21 -12.79 9.62
N ASP A 217 -1.24 -11.91 10.63
CA ASP A 217 -0.88 -10.50 10.46
C ASP A 217 0.56 -10.36 9.96
N TYR A 218 0.77 -9.45 9.00
CA TYR A 218 2.12 -8.97 8.69
C TYR A 218 2.69 -8.35 9.96
N ALA A 219 3.88 -8.78 10.39
CA ALA A 219 4.51 -8.29 11.60
C ALA A 219 5.96 -7.91 11.32
N ILE A 220 6.33 -6.68 11.70
CA ILE A 220 7.69 -6.16 11.55
C ILE A 220 8.12 -5.47 12.84
N ARG A 221 9.34 -5.78 13.31
CA ARG A 221 9.97 -5.12 14.45
C ARG A 221 10.91 -4.03 13.96
N PHE A 222 10.92 -2.91 14.65
CA PHE A 222 11.82 -1.79 14.34
C PHE A 222 12.21 -1.05 15.61
N LYS A 223 13.36 -0.39 15.58
CA LYS A 223 13.88 0.36 16.70
C LYS A 223 13.73 1.86 16.45
N VAL A 224 13.20 2.57 17.44
CA VAL A 224 13.17 4.04 17.43
C VAL A 224 14.16 4.55 18.45
N ILE A 225 14.98 5.51 18.02
CA ILE A 225 15.88 6.30 18.87
C ILE A 225 15.57 7.76 18.56
N THR A 226 14.96 8.46 19.52
CA THR A 226 14.46 9.83 19.37
C THR A 226 15.58 10.85 19.29
N HIS A 227 16.68 10.59 19.98
CA HIS A 227 17.86 11.44 19.95
C HIS A 227 18.55 11.39 18.58
N SER A 228 18.76 12.56 17.96
CA SER A 228 19.47 12.68 16.69
C SER A 228 20.97 12.52 16.87
N SER A 229 21.54 11.45 16.34
CA SER A 229 22.97 11.16 16.43
C SER A 229 23.45 10.43 15.16
N LEU A 230 24.74 10.58 14.85
CA LEU A 230 25.37 10.01 13.66
C LEU A 230 26.53 9.11 14.08
N SER A 231 26.56 7.88 13.58
CA SER A 231 27.67 6.96 13.83
C SER A 231 28.93 7.43 13.13
N ASN A 232 30.07 6.87 13.52
CA ASN A 232 31.24 6.94 12.67
C ASN A 232 30.93 6.32 11.28
N LEU A 233 31.44 6.95 10.21
CA LEU A 233 31.19 6.56 8.82
C LEU A 233 32.23 5.56 8.35
N LEU A 234 31.92 4.28 8.17
CA LEU A 234 32.87 3.31 7.60
C LEU A 234 33.01 3.47 6.10
N ASN A 235 34.21 3.27 5.56
CA ASN A 235 34.36 3.17 4.11
C ASN A 235 34.41 1.71 3.66
N TYR A 236 33.66 1.37 2.61
CA TYR A 236 33.63 0.03 2.02
C TYR A 236 33.58 0.09 0.49
N PRO A 237 34.37 -0.72 -0.24
CA PRO A 237 35.42 -1.61 0.27
C PRO A 237 36.63 -0.86 0.86
N ASN A 238 37.36 -1.50 1.78
CA ASN A 238 38.63 -0.99 2.30
C ASN A 238 39.57 -2.17 2.64
N PRO A 239 40.75 -2.30 2.00
CA PRO A 239 41.31 -1.45 0.92
C PRO A 239 40.46 -1.40 -0.36
N PHE A 240 40.69 -0.39 -1.20
CA PHE A 240 40.01 -0.23 -2.50
C PHE A 240 40.98 0.12 -3.63
N SER A 241 40.60 -0.22 -4.87
CA SER A 241 41.38 0.07 -6.08
C SER A 241 40.67 1.01 -7.05
N THR A 242 39.35 0.86 -7.19
CA THR A 242 38.52 1.65 -8.09
C THR A 242 37.75 2.73 -7.36
N ARG A 243 36.98 2.35 -6.34
CA ARG A 243 36.19 3.27 -5.50
C ARG A 243 35.85 2.69 -4.14
N THR A 244 35.51 3.55 -3.20
CA THR A 244 34.93 3.21 -1.89
C THR A 244 33.78 4.14 -1.59
N CYS A 245 32.70 3.60 -1.01
CA CYS A 245 31.54 4.35 -0.55
C CYS A 245 31.59 4.41 0.99
N PHE A 246 30.70 5.19 1.61
CA PHE A 246 30.61 5.32 3.06
C PHE A 246 29.34 4.64 3.58
N VAL A 247 29.42 3.98 4.73
CA VAL A 247 28.32 3.33 5.43
C VAL A 247 28.17 4.02 6.77
N TYR A 248 26.95 4.44 7.09
CA TYR A 248 26.63 5.18 8.31
C TYR A 248 25.32 4.70 8.92
N THR A 249 25.16 4.95 10.21
CA THR A 249 23.90 4.82 10.92
C THR A 249 23.52 6.20 11.46
N MET A 250 22.30 6.66 11.19
CA MET A 250 21.76 7.88 11.77
C MET A 250 20.49 7.58 12.57
N THR A 251 20.33 8.25 13.70
CA THR A 251 19.13 8.17 14.55
C THR A 251 18.43 9.53 14.62
N GLY A 252 17.26 9.58 15.25
CA GLY A 252 16.47 10.79 15.39
C GLY A 252 15.78 11.23 14.09
N ALA A 253 15.15 12.39 14.14
CA ALA A 253 14.36 12.94 13.04
C ALA A 253 15.07 14.08 12.29
N GLU A 254 16.15 14.63 12.86
CA GLU A 254 16.79 15.84 12.35
C GLU A 254 18.22 15.52 11.89
N PRO A 255 18.53 15.65 10.59
CA PRO A 255 19.91 15.53 10.11
C PRO A 255 20.76 16.74 10.54
N PRO A 256 22.10 16.64 10.49
CA PRO A 256 22.99 17.78 10.72
C PRO A 256 22.75 18.89 9.67
N LEU A 257 22.86 20.15 10.09
CA LEU A 257 22.72 21.31 9.18
C LEU A 257 23.94 21.49 8.28
N HIS A 258 25.13 21.12 8.78
CA HIS A 258 26.34 21.13 7.99
C HIS A 258 26.99 19.77 8.07
N PHE A 259 27.19 19.15 6.92
CA PHE A 259 27.88 17.89 6.78
C PHE A 259 28.97 17.97 5.70
N LYS A 260 30.18 17.54 6.05
CA LYS A 260 31.23 17.27 5.07
C LYS A 260 32.21 16.20 5.54
N ILE A 261 32.83 15.52 4.59
CA ILE A 261 33.95 14.60 4.82
C ILE A 261 35.22 15.22 4.26
N GLN A 262 36.26 15.29 5.06
CA GLN A 262 37.58 15.73 4.61
C GLN A 262 38.52 14.54 4.52
N ILE A 263 39.04 14.27 3.33
CA ILE A 263 40.05 13.24 3.09
C ILE A 263 41.41 13.90 3.04
N MET A 264 42.39 13.32 3.74
CA MET A 264 43.73 13.88 3.90
C MET A 264 44.82 12.80 3.84
N THR A 265 46.01 13.24 3.45
CA THR A 265 47.24 12.45 3.57
C THR A 265 47.64 12.27 5.03
N VAL A 266 48.54 11.32 5.31
CA VAL A 266 49.10 11.12 6.67
C VAL A 266 49.84 12.35 7.23
N SER A 267 50.26 13.28 6.38
CA SER A 267 50.87 14.56 6.78
C SER A 267 49.84 15.66 7.08
N GLY A 268 48.54 15.38 6.93
CA GLY A 268 47.45 16.32 7.21
C GLY A 268 47.05 17.22 6.04
N ARG A 269 47.67 17.09 4.86
CA ARG A 269 47.23 17.81 3.66
C ARG A 269 45.88 17.26 3.19
N ILE A 270 44.85 18.11 3.16
CA ILE A 270 43.53 17.80 2.58
C ILE A 270 43.69 17.60 1.07
N VAL A 271 43.16 16.48 0.57
CA VAL A 271 43.18 16.12 -0.85
C VAL A 271 41.80 16.16 -1.47
N ARG A 272 40.72 15.97 -0.69
CA ARG A 272 39.35 16.02 -1.18
C ARG A 272 38.40 16.45 -0.06
N GLU A 273 37.46 17.34 -0.36
CA GLU A 273 36.30 17.62 0.51
C GLU A 273 35.01 17.13 -0.15
N ILE A 274 34.27 16.25 0.53
CA ILE A 274 32.98 15.77 0.05
C ILE A 274 31.89 16.54 0.80
N THR A 275 31.12 17.32 0.06
CA THR A 275 30.00 18.11 0.61
C THR A 275 28.73 17.26 0.74
N GLU A 276 27.76 17.72 1.52
CA GLU A 276 26.43 17.09 1.61
C GLU A 276 25.74 16.95 0.25
N GLN A 277 25.90 17.94 -0.64
CA GLN A 277 25.33 17.90 -1.99
C GLN A 277 25.87 16.74 -2.81
N GLU A 278 27.14 16.39 -2.60
CA GLU A 278 27.75 15.23 -3.26
C GLU A 278 27.42 13.92 -2.55
N PHE A 279 27.44 13.93 -1.21
CA PHE A 279 27.21 12.75 -0.39
C PHE A 279 25.79 12.20 -0.51
N GLY A 280 24.81 13.10 -0.65
CA GLY A 280 23.39 12.82 -0.58
C GLY A 280 22.80 13.10 0.81
N PRO A 281 21.47 13.14 0.92
CA PRO A 281 20.80 13.39 2.19
C PRO A 281 21.03 12.25 3.18
N LEU A 282 21.37 12.61 4.42
CA LEU A 282 21.45 11.63 5.51
C LEU A 282 20.04 11.21 5.94
N LYS A 283 19.81 9.91 5.98
CA LYS A 283 18.51 9.31 6.36
C LYS A 283 18.63 8.52 7.66
N PRO A 284 17.59 8.52 8.53
CA PRO A 284 17.57 7.65 9.69
C PRO A 284 17.67 6.18 9.27
N GLY A 285 18.36 5.36 10.06
CA GLY A 285 18.68 3.98 9.71
C GLY A 285 20.14 3.79 9.32
N THR A 286 20.46 2.58 8.87
CA THR A 286 21.81 2.23 8.37
C THR A 286 21.80 2.24 6.85
N HIS A 287 22.63 3.10 6.26
CA HIS A 287 22.65 3.34 4.81
C HIS A 287 24.07 3.33 4.26
N GLN A 288 24.19 2.94 3.00
CA GLN A 288 25.38 3.20 2.19
C GLN A 288 25.14 4.50 1.41
N SER A 289 26.16 5.35 1.33
CA SER A 289 26.11 6.61 0.57
C SER A 289 26.00 6.35 -0.93
N ASP A 290 25.23 7.20 -1.62
CA ASP A 290 25.15 7.21 -3.08
C ASP A 290 26.51 7.63 -3.69
N PHE A 291 27.23 8.50 -2.98
CA PHE A 291 28.58 8.89 -3.33
C PHE A 291 29.59 7.78 -3.06
N CYS A 292 30.48 7.55 -4.03
CA CYS A 292 31.65 6.71 -3.85
C CYS A 292 32.88 7.46 -4.35
N TRP A 293 33.89 7.58 -3.50
CA TRP A 293 35.15 8.22 -3.84
C TRP A 293 36.01 7.29 -4.69
N ASP A 294 36.58 7.81 -5.77
CA ASP A 294 37.38 7.07 -6.74
C ASP A 294 38.90 7.14 -6.50
N GLY A 295 39.34 7.81 -5.42
CA GLY A 295 40.75 8.00 -5.12
C GLY A 295 41.41 9.14 -5.90
N ARG A 296 40.64 10.12 -6.37
CA ARG A 296 41.17 11.38 -6.93
C ARG A 296 41.11 12.53 -5.94
N ASP A 297 41.96 13.53 -6.16
CA ASP A 297 41.92 14.77 -5.41
C ASP A 297 40.80 15.72 -5.89
N GLU A 298 40.70 16.90 -5.27
CA GLU A 298 39.74 17.96 -5.58
C GLU A 298 39.77 18.42 -7.05
N TYR A 299 40.91 18.29 -7.72
CA TYR A 299 41.11 18.73 -9.11
C TYR A 299 40.98 17.58 -10.12
N GLY A 300 40.69 16.37 -9.64
CA GLY A 300 40.56 15.16 -10.46
C GLY A 300 41.89 14.45 -10.72
N ASP A 301 42.99 14.87 -10.10
CA ASP A 301 44.27 14.20 -10.25
C ASP A 301 44.31 12.89 -9.47
N GLN A 302 45.05 11.92 -10.01
CA GLN A 302 45.18 10.61 -9.38
C GLN A 302 46.09 10.68 -8.16
N LEU A 303 45.60 10.14 -7.05
CA LEU A 303 46.38 9.98 -5.84
C LEU A 303 47.25 8.71 -5.90
N ALA A 304 48.39 8.76 -5.21
CA ALA A 304 49.31 7.62 -5.09
C ALA A 304 48.73 6.51 -4.20
N ASN A 305 49.21 5.29 -4.40
CA ASN A 305 48.91 4.18 -3.50
C ASN A 305 49.38 4.51 -2.08
N GLY A 306 48.55 4.21 -1.09
CA GLY A 306 48.90 4.50 0.29
C GLY A 306 47.72 4.63 1.23
N VAL A 307 48.04 5.09 2.43
CA VAL A 307 47.07 5.31 3.51
C VAL A 307 46.62 6.76 3.48
N TYR A 308 45.30 6.93 3.51
CA TYR A 308 44.62 8.21 3.65
C TYR A 308 43.81 8.18 4.94
N LEU A 309 43.67 9.35 5.56
CA LEU A 309 42.80 9.54 6.71
C LEU A 309 41.61 10.37 6.28
N TYR A 310 40.47 10.18 6.94
CA TYR A 310 39.34 11.09 6.79
C TYR A 310 38.74 11.42 8.14
N ARG A 311 38.07 12.56 8.18
CA ARG A 311 37.21 12.94 9.31
C ARG A 311 35.87 13.44 8.80
N VAL A 312 34.85 13.20 9.60
CA VAL A 312 33.50 13.71 9.37
C VAL A 312 33.33 14.98 10.18
N ILE A 313 32.78 16.00 9.56
CA ILE A 313 32.38 17.24 10.22
C ILE A 313 30.87 17.33 10.06
N ALA A 314 30.15 17.10 11.17
CA ALA A 314 28.70 17.24 11.27
C ALA A 314 28.38 18.27 12.35
N LYS A 315 27.58 19.28 12.02
CA LYS A 315 27.19 20.37 12.94
C LYS A 315 25.68 20.53 13.02
N LYS A 316 25.19 20.87 14.21
CA LYS A 316 23.80 21.28 14.46
C LYS A 316 23.57 22.72 14.00
N ALA A 317 22.31 23.16 14.02
CA ALA A 317 21.91 24.51 13.61
C ALA A 317 22.53 25.63 14.47
N ASP A 318 22.88 25.33 15.72
CA ASP A 318 23.55 26.25 16.65
C ASP A 318 25.09 26.28 16.49
N GLY A 319 25.65 25.50 15.56
CA GLY A 319 27.09 25.40 15.30
C GLY A 319 27.85 24.43 16.20
N THR A 320 27.17 23.77 17.16
CA THR A 320 27.77 22.72 17.98
C THR A 320 28.00 21.44 17.19
N ASP A 321 28.89 20.57 17.68
CA ASP A 321 29.10 19.25 17.07
C ASP A 321 27.81 18.43 17.10
N PHE A 322 27.54 17.72 16.01
CA PHE A 322 26.45 16.76 15.98
C PHE A 322 26.77 15.57 16.90
N ASP A 323 25.75 15.06 17.58
CA ASP A 323 25.97 14.01 18.57
C ASP A 323 26.42 12.71 17.89
N LEU A 324 27.37 12.02 18.51
CA LEU A 324 27.90 10.75 18.01
C LEU A 324 27.02 9.60 18.49
N PHE A 325 26.67 8.72 17.56
CA PHE A 325 26.04 7.44 17.88
C PHE A 325 27.11 6.39 18.13
N ASP A 326 27.23 5.93 19.37
CA ASP A 326 28.13 4.83 19.72
C ASP A 326 27.67 3.54 19.01
N ASN A 327 28.57 2.96 18.23
CA ASN A 327 28.36 1.72 17.51
C ASN A 327 29.60 0.84 17.69
N ASP A 328 29.54 -0.06 18.67
CA ASP A 328 30.65 -0.95 19.06
C ASP A 328 31.24 -1.74 17.88
N ARG A 329 30.45 -2.03 16.84
CA ARG A 329 30.92 -2.73 15.63
C ARG A 329 31.82 -1.86 14.75
N VAL A 330 31.68 -0.54 14.85
CA VAL A 330 32.33 0.46 14.00
C VAL A 330 33.43 1.19 14.75
N ASP A 331 33.20 1.56 16.01
CA ASP A 331 34.03 2.52 16.73
C ASP A 331 35.47 2.02 16.94
N GLY A 332 35.68 0.71 17.00
CA GLY A 332 37.02 0.11 17.05
C GLY A 332 37.92 0.42 15.85
N PHE A 333 37.34 0.82 14.71
CA PHE A 333 38.08 1.22 13.52
C PHE A 333 38.52 2.69 13.51
N PHE A 334 38.01 3.49 14.46
CA PHE A 334 38.28 4.92 14.55
C PHE A 334 39.27 5.23 15.68
N LYS A 335 40.15 6.21 15.45
CA LYS A 335 41.03 6.74 16.48
C LYS A 335 40.95 8.26 16.49
N ARG A 336 40.49 8.83 17.61
CA ARG A 336 40.34 10.30 17.80
C ARG A 336 39.49 10.97 16.70
N GLY A 337 38.41 10.33 16.24
CA GLY A 337 37.52 10.85 15.20
C GLY A 337 38.05 10.74 13.77
N PHE A 338 39.19 10.08 13.55
CA PHE A 338 39.72 9.80 12.22
C PHE A 338 39.47 8.36 11.81
N GLY A 339 38.93 8.19 10.61
CA GLY A 339 38.87 6.93 9.90
C GLY A 339 40.09 6.76 8.98
N LYS A 340 40.42 5.51 8.65
CA LYS A 340 41.57 5.14 7.83
C LYS A 340 41.14 4.44 6.54
N MET A 341 41.66 4.88 5.41
CA MET A 341 41.41 4.33 4.08
C MET A 341 42.71 3.87 3.44
N VAL A 342 42.68 2.77 2.69
CA VAL A 342 43.85 2.25 1.97
C VAL A 342 43.52 2.18 0.48
N LEU A 343 44.23 2.97 -0.32
CA LEU A 343 44.15 2.99 -1.78
C LEU A 343 45.24 2.10 -2.37
N ILE A 344 44.84 1.11 -3.18
CA ILE A 344 45.73 0.16 -3.84
C ILE A 344 45.34 0.08 -5.32
N ARG A 345 46.13 0.68 -6.20
CA ARG A 345 45.97 0.60 -7.66
C ARG A 345 47.03 -0.27 -8.30
#